data_AF-B4F4N3-F1
#
_entry.id   AF-B4F4N3-F1
#
_cell.length_a   1.000
_cell.length_b   1.000
_cell.length_c   1.000
_cell.angle_alpha   90.00
_cell.angle_beta   90.00
_cell.angle_gamma   90.00
#
_symmetry.space_group_name_H-M   'P 1'
#
loop_
_entity.id
_entity.type
_entity.pdbx_description
1 polymer ?
#
loop_
_entity_poly.entity_id
_entity_poly.type
_entity_poly.pdbx_seq_one_letter_code
_entity_poly.pdbx_strand_id
1 'polypeptide(L)'
;PVPSRKQVNTRESKEDHDMIAGNFNNMPLLSPTLTPSQVPASETPQVPPMVSDEVRNALPIHEKLPEVRCMARARIPTTHGPEIFLHLYENNIDNKEHLAIVFGEDVRSESLFAKRPNDTQQDRMTRGAYVGKLFPGRVDADHDSQANKSLKFDADGHLIREPSTTFMKDPCLVRIHSECYTGETAWSARCDCGEQFDEAGRLMGNAGHGCIVYLRQEGRGIGLGEKLKAYNLQDLGADTVQANLILRHPADGRSFSLATAILLDLGLAEINLLTNNPDKILAVEGKNRDVKVLERVPMVPLAWRTDNGIKSKEIEGYLSTKIERMGH
;
A
#
# COMPACT_ATOMS: atom_id res chain seq x y z
N PRO A 1 53.95 1.86 34.02
CA PRO A 1 53.80 0.44 33.62
C PRO A 1 52.47 0.23 32.87
N VAL A 2 52.57 0.18 31.55
CA VAL A 2 51.47 -0.05 30.59
C VAL A 2 51.29 -1.56 30.41
N PRO A 3 50.07 -2.14 30.40
CA PRO A 3 49.88 -3.48 29.89
C PRO A 3 49.60 -3.44 28.38
N SER A 4 50.27 -4.35 27.67
CA SER A 4 50.31 -4.48 26.22
C SER A 4 48.98 -4.92 25.62
N ARG A 5 48.65 -4.29 24.47
CA ARG A 5 47.55 -4.66 23.57
C ARG A 5 47.90 -6.00 22.91
N LYS A 6 47.17 -7.07 23.22
CA LYS A 6 47.18 -8.30 22.39
C LYS A 6 46.45 -7.99 21.08
N GLN A 7 47.14 -8.14 19.96
CA GLN A 7 46.51 -8.24 18.63
C GLN A 7 45.62 -9.47 18.62
N VAL A 8 44.31 -9.27 18.50
CA VAL A 8 43.36 -10.34 18.16
C VAL A 8 43.44 -10.54 16.65
N ASN A 9 43.63 -11.80 16.29
CA ASN A 9 43.96 -12.31 14.96
C ASN A 9 42.76 -12.14 14.01
N THR A 10 42.84 -11.22 13.04
CA THR A 10 41.78 -10.95 12.03
C THR A 10 41.74 -11.98 10.90
N ARG A 11 42.08 -13.25 11.17
CA ARG A 11 42.06 -14.34 10.18
C ARG A 11 40.87 -15.30 10.34
N GLU A 12 40.34 -15.47 11.55
CA GLU A 12 39.21 -16.39 11.80
C GLU A 12 37.88 -15.88 11.21
N SER A 13 37.67 -14.56 11.11
CA SER A 13 36.41 -14.00 10.60
C SER A 13 36.24 -14.08 9.07
N LYS A 14 37.29 -14.39 8.31
CA LYS A 14 37.21 -14.58 6.85
C LYS A 14 36.89 -16.03 6.49
N GLU A 15 37.49 -16.98 7.20
CA GLU A 15 37.24 -18.41 6.98
C GLU A 15 35.83 -18.82 7.40
N ASP A 16 35.28 -18.24 8.48
CA ASP A 16 33.88 -18.48 8.88
C ASP A 16 32.86 -17.87 7.89
N HIS A 17 33.17 -16.70 7.31
CA HIS A 17 32.34 -16.09 6.26
C HIS A 17 32.35 -16.92 4.97
N ASP A 18 33.52 -17.45 4.57
CA ASP A 18 33.66 -18.29 3.38
C ASP A 18 33.05 -19.70 3.58
N MET A 19 33.08 -20.25 4.81
CA MET A 19 32.42 -21.51 5.16
C MET A 19 30.88 -21.40 5.11
N ILE A 20 30.31 -20.29 5.60
CA ILE A 20 28.86 -20.06 5.56
C ILE A 20 28.40 -19.76 4.12
N ALA A 21 29.14 -18.95 3.37
CA ALA A 21 28.88 -18.70 1.95
C ALA A 21 28.98 -19.99 1.11
N GLY A 22 29.92 -20.88 1.43
CA GLY A 22 30.08 -22.19 0.79
C GLY A 22 28.88 -23.13 0.99
N ASN A 23 28.15 -23.01 2.10
CA ASN A 23 26.96 -23.82 2.38
C ASN A 23 25.74 -23.42 1.53
N PHE A 24 25.63 -22.16 1.10
CA PHE A 24 24.51 -21.70 0.26
C PHE A 24 24.67 -22.05 -1.22
N ASN A 25 25.91 -22.27 -1.70
CA ASN A 25 26.20 -22.59 -3.10
C ASN A 25 25.72 -24.00 -3.55
N ASN A 26 25.34 -24.87 -2.61
CA ASN A 26 24.98 -26.27 -2.90
C ASN A 26 23.47 -26.58 -2.88
N MET A 27 22.58 -25.59 -2.76
CA MET A 27 21.13 -25.84 -2.85
C MET A 27 20.64 -25.97 -4.30
N PRO A 28 19.90 -27.03 -4.67
CA PRO A 28 19.35 -27.18 -6.01
C PRO A 28 18.28 -26.12 -6.28
N LEU A 29 18.56 -25.22 -7.22
CA LEU A 29 17.66 -24.17 -7.69
C LEU A 29 16.62 -24.78 -8.66
N LEU A 30 15.51 -25.27 -8.12
CA LEU A 30 14.28 -25.50 -8.89
C LEU A 30 13.27 -24.43 -8.50
N SER A 31 13.26 -23.34 -9.28
CA SER A 31 12.20 -22.32 -9.22
C SER A 31 11.44 -22.33 -10.54
N PRO A 32 10.10 -22.22 -10.53
CA PRO A 32 9.34 -22.03 -11.76
C PRO A 32 9.73 -20.68 -12.39
N THR A 33 9.96 -20.69 -13.70
CA THR A 33 10.32 -19.50 -14.48
C THR A 33 9.14 -18.52 -14.46
N LEU A 34 9.32 -17.35 -13.84
CA LEU A 34 8.39 -16.23 -13.99
C LEU A 34 8.68 -15.54 -15.32
N THR A 35 7.63 -15.40 -16.13
CA THR A 35 7.70 -14.73 -17.44
C THR A 35 7.96 -13.22 -17.22
N PRO A 36 9.02 -12.64 -17.80
CA PRO A 36 9.29 -11.22 -17.63
C PRO A 36 8.21 -10.37 -18.33
N SER A 37 7.66 -9.39 -17.60
CA SER A 37 6.74 -8.40 -18.15
C SER A 37 7.53 -7.43 -19.05
N GLN A 38 7.30 -7.47 -20.36
CA GLN A 38 7.97 -6.62 -21.37
C GLN A 38 7.33 -5.22 -21.46
N VAL A 39 7.09 -4.55 -20.33
CA VAL A 39 6.55 -3.18 -20.35
C VAL A 39 7.68 -2.18 -20.11
N PRO A 40 8.04 -1.32 -21.08
CA PRO A 40 9.10 -0.34 -20.90
C PRO A 40 8.77 0.64 -19.77
N ALA A 41 9.75 0.93 -18.93
CA ALA A 41 9.70 1.95 -17.90
C ALA A 41 9.65 3.35 -18.57
N SER A 42 8.46 3.88 -18.78
CA SER A 42 8.25 5.29 -19.18
C SER A 42 7.94 6.13 -17.95
N GLU A 43 8.46 7.35 -17.91
CA GLU A 43 8.14 8.33 -16.86
C GLU A 43 6.78 9.00 -17.05
N THR A 44 6.21 8.88 -18.26
CA THR A 44 4.88 9.40 -18.56
C THR A 44 3.80 8.45 -18.06
N PRO A 45 2.65 8.99 -17.60
CA PRO A 45 1.47 8.18 -17.38
C PRO A 45 1.11 7.35 -18.62
N GLN A 46 0.70 6.10 -18.39
CA GLN A 46 0.41 5.14 -19.45
C GLN A 46 -0.99 4.57 -19.30
N VAL A 47 -1.65 4.31 -20.43
CA VAL A 47 -2.86 3.49 -20.44
C VAL A 47 -2.50 2.08 -19.95
N PRO A 48 -3.30 1.48 -19.05
CA PRO A 48 -3.05 0.13 -18.59
C PRO A 48 -2.94 -0.88 -19.74
N PRO A 49 -2.10 -1.91 -19.59
CA PRO A 49 -1.95 -2.94 -20.63
C PRO A 49 -3.30 -3.62 -20.88
N MET A 50 -3.72 -3.68 -22.15
CA MET A 50 -4.89 -4.46 -22.56
C MET A 50 -4.52 -5.95 -22.53
N VAL A 51 -4.98 -6.65 -21.50
CA VAL A 51 -4.80 -8.09 -21.34
C VAL A 51 -6.09 -8.80 -21.73
N SER A 52 -6.00 -9.92 -22.46
CA SER A 52 -7.17 -10.73 -22.83
C SER A 52 -7.85 -11.30 -21.57
N ASP A 53 -9.16 -11.55 -21.65
CA ASP A 53 -9.90 -12.08 -20.52
C ASP A 53 -9.43 -13.50 -20.12
N GLU A 54 -8.87 -14.26 -21.07
CA GLU A 54 -8.23 -15.57 -20.83
C GLU A 54 -7.03 -15.46 -19.87
N VAL A 55 -6.13 -14.51 -20.13
CA VAL A 55 -4.94 -14.27 -19.28
C VAL A 55 -5.37 -13.71 -17.93
N ARG A 56 -6.39 -12.84 -17.89
CA ARG A 56 -6.94 -12.31 -16.63
C ARG A 56 -7.56 -13.43 -15.77
N ASN A 57 -8.33 -14.32 -16.37
CA ASN A 57 -8.97 -15.44 -15.68
C ASN A 57 -7.97 -16.49 -15.16
N ALA A 58 -6.76 -16.53 -15.71
CA ALA A 58 -5.68 -17.38 -15.24
C ALA A 58 -4.93 -16.81 -14.02
N LEU A 59 -5.11 -15.53 -13.68
CA LEU A 59 -4.50 -14.92 -12.51
C LEU A 59 -5.18 -15.40 -11.22
N PRO A 60 -4.43 -15.54 -10.11
CA PRO A 60 -4.97 -15.97 -8.81
C PRO A 60 -5.74 -14.83 -8.13
N ILE A 61 -6.85 -14.39 -8.75
CA ILE A 61 -7.75 -13.35 -8.25
C ILE A 61 -8.97 -14.04 -7.64
N HIS A 62 -9.40 -13.62 -6.45
CA HIS A 62 -10.60 -14.18 -5.82
C HIS A 62 -11.84 -13.95 -6.70
N GLU A 63 -12.70 -14.97 -6.82
CA GLU A 63 -13.92 -14.88 -7.63
C GLU A 63 -14.95 -13.91 -7.05
N LYS A 64 -15.04 -13.84 -5.72
CA LYS A 64 -15.86 -12.89 -4.98
C LYS A 64 -14.94 -11.95 -4.22
N LEU A 65 -15.22 -10.66 -4.28
CA LEU A 65 -14.52 -9.68 -3.46
C LEU A 65 -14.79 -9.93 -1.97
N PRO A 66 -13.79 -9.68 -1.10
CA PRO A 66 -13.99 -9.76 0.34
C PRO A 66 -14.99 -8.71 0.81
N GLU A 67 -15.67 -8.99 1.90
CA GLU A 67 -16.57 -8.04 2.53
C GLU A 67 -15.73 -7.15 3.45
N VAL A 68 -15.88 -5.84 3.28
CA VAL A 68 -15.17 -4.83 4.07
C VAL A 68 -16.16 -3.87 4.72
N ARG A 69 -15.79 -3.36 5.88
CA ARG A 69 -16.60 -2.37 6.59
C ARG A 69 -15.71 -1.31 7.19
N CYS A 70 -15.96 -0.05 6.86
CA CYS A 70 -15.29 1.06 7.51
C CYS A 70 -15.89 1.26 8.91
N MET A 71 -15.06 1.07 9.92
CA MET A 71 -15.44 1.11 11.33
C MET A 71 -15.36 2.51 11.91
N ALA A 72 -14.30 3.24 11.55
CA ALA A 72 -14.06 4.58 12.03
C ALA A 72 -13.39 5.46 10.97
N ARG A 73 -13.65 6.76 11.04
CA ARG A 73 -12.91 7.80 10.31
C ARG A 73 -12.45 8.88 11.26
N ALA A 74 -11.20 9.32 11.11
CA ALA A 74 -10.67 10.46 11.87
C ALA A 74 -9.94 11.45 10.96
N ARG A 75 -10.13 12.74 11.25
CA ARG A 75 -9.36 13.82 10.62
C ARG A 75 -7.97 13.88 11.26
N ILE A 76 -6.94 13.81 10.43
CA ILE A 76 -5.54 14.00 10.80
C ILE A 76 -5.08 15.37 10.26
N PRO A 77 -4.88 16.36 11.15
CA PRO A 77 -4.34 17.65 10.75
C PRO A 77 -2.93 17.48 10.17
N THR A 78 -2.69 18.09 9.02
CA THR A 78 -1.37 18.18 8.39
C THR A 78 -0.76 19.57 8.65
N THR A 79 0.57 19.66 8.67
CA THR A 79 1.27 20.95 8.77
C THR A 79 1.26 21.70 7.44
N HIS A 80 1.20 20.96 6.33
CA HIS A 80 1.18 21.46 4.96
C HIS A 80 0.27 20.57 4.10
N GLY A 81 -0.45 21.18 3.15
CA GLY A 81 -1.34 20.46 2.23
C GLY A 81 -2.78 20.29 2.73
N PRO A 82 -3.59 19.44 2.08
CA PRO A 82 -4.98 19.18 2.44
C PRO A 82 -5.06 18.44 3.77
N GLU A 83 -6.25 18.46 4.35
CA GLU A 83 -6.57 17.61 5.49
C GLU A 83 -6.55 16.14 5.06
N ILE A 84 -6.01 15.29 5.94
CA ILE A 84 -6.01 13.85 5.75
C ILE A 84 -7.12 13.24 6.60
N PHE A 85 -7.76 12.20 6.09
CA PHE A 85 -8.74 11.41 6.80
C PHE A 85 -8.34 9.94 6.77
N LEU A 86 -8.12 9.36 7.94
CA LEU A 86 -7.88 7.93 8.08
C LEU A 86 -9.20 7.21 8.20
N HIS A 87 -9.40 6.20 7.36
CA HIS A 87 -10.53 5.28 7.42
C HIS A 87 -10.01 3.91 7.83
N LEU A 88 -10.55 3.37 8.92
CA LEU A 88 -10.18 2.06 9.45
C LEU A 88 -11.19 1.01 8.99
N TYR A 89 -10.70 -0.07 8.37
CA TYR A 89 -11.50 -1.13 7.77
C TYR A 89 -11.30 -2.46 8.48
N GLU A 90 -12.41 -3.10 8.81
CA GLU A 90 -12.47 -4.54 9.13
C GLU A 90 -12.86 -5.33 7.87
N ASN A 91 -12.58 -6.63 7.88
CA ASN A 91 -12.83 -7.52 6.75
C ASN A 91 -13.12 -8.96 7.18
N ASN A 92 -13.52 -9.81 6.24
CA ASN A 92 -13.87 -11.21 6.48
C ASN A 92 -12.83 -12.25 6.00
N ILE A 93 -11.65 -11.83 5.55
CA ILE A 93 -10.59 -12.72 5.05
C ILE A 93 -9.40 -12.86 6.01
N ASP A 94 -9.17 -11.87 6.86
CA ASP A 94 -8.19 -11.91 7.94
C ASP A 94 -8.69 -11.17 9.19
N ASN A 95 -7.92 -11.25 10.27
CA ASN A 95 -8.23 -10.61 11.55
C ASN A 95 -7.51 -9.28 11.72
N LYS A 96 -7.11 -8.63 10.62
CA LYS A 96 -6.37 -7.38 10.65
C LYS A 96 -7.28 -6.22 10.26
N GLU A 97 -7.01 -5.07 10.87
CA GLU A 97 -7.62 -3.81 10.45
C GLU A 97 -6.77 -3.20 9.34
N HIS A 98 -7.38 -2.76 8.25
CA HIS A 98 -6.69 -2.08 7.15
C HIS A 98 -7.04 -0.60 7.15
N LEU A 99 -6.22 0.21 6.46
CA LEU A 99 -6.42 1.67 6.45
C LEU A 99 -6.61 2.18 5.03
N ALA A 100 -7.42 3.21 4.88
CA ALA A 100 -7.36 4.11 3.74
C ALA A 100 -7.03 5.52 4.21
N ILE A 101 -5.92 6.06 3.70
CA ILE A 101 -5.44 7.41 3.95
C ILE A 101 -5.96 8.28 2.82
N VAL A 102 -7.00 9.05 3.12
CA VAL A 102 -7.68 9.89 2.14
C VAL A 102 -7.19 11.32 2.30
N PHE A 103 -6.76 11.92 1.20
CA PHE A 103 -6.41 13.33 1.10
C PHE A 103 -7.66 14.07 0.59
N GLY A 104 -8.10 15.08 1.32
CA GLY A 104 -9.37 15.76 1.06
C GLY A 104 -10.55 15.20 1.87
N GLU A 105 -11.61 15.99 1.99
CA GLU A 105 -12.74 15.71 2.90
C GLU A 105 -13.91 14.97 2.26
N ASP A 106 -13.94 14.92 0.93
CA ASP A 106 -15.09 14.58 0.10
C ASP A 106 -15.13 13.12 -0.39
N VAL A 107 -14.06 12.33 -0.20
CA VAL A 107 -14.17 10.87 -0.35
C VAL A 107 -14.79 10.29 0.92
N ARG A 108 -15.88 9.54 0.75
CA ARG A 108 -16.70 9.02 1.86
C ARG A 108 -17.01 7.55 1.66
N SER A 109 -16.70 6.76 2.68
CA SER A 109 -17.07 5.35 2.76
C SER A 109 -18.59 5.18 2.81
N GLU A 110 -19.14 4.31 1.96
CA GLU A 110 -20.55 3.94 1.95
C GLU A 110 -20.95 3.25 3.26
N SER A 111 -20.21 2.22 3.68
CA SER A 111 -20.48 1.49 4.92
C SER A 111 -20.32 2.33 6.19
N LEU A 112 -19.44 3.34 6.16
CA LEU A 112 -19.35 4.30 7.24
C LEU A 112 -20.54 5.27 7.21
N PHE A 113 -20.88 5.89 6.10
CA PHE A 113 -21.87 6.97 6.12
C PHE A 113 -23.33 6.48 6.21
N ALA A 114 -23.59 5.22 5.85
CA ALA A 114 -24.91 4.59 5.98
C ALA A 114 -25.53 4.76 7.39
N LYS A 115 -26.82 5.09 7.42
CA LYS A 115 -27.61 5.20 8.65
C LYS A 115 -27.84 3.80 9.22
N ARG A 116 -27.68 3.64 10.54
CA ARG A 116 -27.93 2.37 11.23
C ARG A 116 -29.21 2.50 12.07
N PRO A 117 -29.99 1.41 12.30
CA PRO A 117 -31.30 1.47 12.95
C PRO A 117 -31.35 2.09 14.37
N ASN A 118 -30.22 2.30 15.03
CA ASN A 118 -30.11 2.93 16.35
C ASN A 118 -28.99 4.00 16.42
N ASP A 119 -28.54 4.51 15.27
CA ASP A 119 -27.41 5.45 15.20
C ASP A 119 -27.87 6.84 15.66
N THR A 120 -27.39 7.30 16.81
CA THR A 120 -27.61 8.69 17.22
C THR A 120 -26.68 9.63 16.45
N GLN A 121 -26.97 10.94 16.45
CA GLN A 121 -26.04 11.93 15.89
C GLN A 121 -24.68 11.89 16.60
N GLN A 122 -24.65 11.59 17.90
CA GLN A 122 -23.42 11.42 18.67
C GLN A 122 -22.64 10.18 18.21
N ASP A 123 -23.31 9.05 17.96
CA ASP A 123 -22.66 7.83 17.47
C ASP A 123 -22.03 8.06 16.09
N ARG A 124 -22.76 8.75 15.20
CA ARG A 124 -22.27 9.17 13.88
C ARG A 124 -21.03 10.04 13.97
N MET A 125 -21.04 11.07 14.83
CA MET A 125 -19.85 11.90 15.04
C MET A 125 -18.68 11.09 15.62
N THR A 126 -18.96 10.22 16.60
CA THR A 126 -17.95 9.40 17.30
C THR A 126 -17.24 8.45 16.34
N ARG A 127 -17.97 7.81 15.43
CA ARG A 127 -17.39 6.92 14.42
C ARG A 127 -16.87 7.66 13.17
N GLY A 128 -17.02 8.98 13.09
CA GLY A 128 -16.50 9.77 11.98
C GLY A 128 -17.40 9.93 10.76
N ALA A 129 -18.68 9.54 10.87
CA ALA A 129 -19.70 9.72 9.84
C ALA A 129 -20.33 11.12 9.93
N TYR A 130 -19.54 12.17 9.69
CA TYR A 130 -19.98 13.56 9.69
C TYR A 130 -19.44 14.35 8.49
N VAL A 131 -20.07 15.49 8.22
CA VAL A 131 -19.61 16.47 7.22
C VAL A 131 -18.90 17.66 7.85
N GLY A 132 -17.87 18.18 7.18
CA GLY A 132 -17.18 19.39 7.62
C GLY A 132 -16.32 19.16 8.87
N LYS A 133 -16.33 20.08 9.84
CA LYS A 133 -15.42 20.02 11.01
C LYS A 133 -16.16 19.82 12.34
N LEU A 134 -15.65 18.92 13.18
CA LEU A 134 -16.14 18.78 14.54
C LEU A 134 -15.67 19.95 15.42
N PHE A 135 -16.52 20.36 16.36
CA PHE A 135 -16.22 21.35 17.38
C PHE A 135 -16.99 21.02 18.67
N PRO A 136 -16.51 21.47 19.85
CA PRO A 136 -17.21 21.24 21.11
C PRO A 136 -18.65 21.74 21.07
N GLY A 137 -19.60 20.89 21.48
CA GLY A 137 -21.03 21.22 21.49
C GLY A 137 -21.76 20.99 20.17
N ARG A 138 -21.11 20.42 19.14
CA ARG A 138 -21.79 20.00 17.91
C ARG A 138 -22.83 18.92 18.23
N VAL A 139 -24.00 19.00 17.58
CA VAL A 139 -25.16 18.10 17.80
C VAL A 139 -25.65 17.40 16.53
N ASP A 140 -25.22 17.86 15.35
CA ASP A 140 -25.64 17.34 14.04
C ASP A 140 -24.43 16.92 13.22
N ALA A 141 -24.36 15.63 12.88
CA ALA A 141 -23.30 15.05 12.06
C ALA A 141 -23.52 15.31 10.57
N ASP A 142 -24.78 15.42 10.14
CA ASP A 142 -25.18 15.45 8.73
C ASP A 142 -25.20 16.88 8.16
N HIS A 143 -25.21 17.91 9.02
CA HIS A 143 -25.14 19.32 8.64
C HIS A 143 -23.95 20.06 9.27
N ASP A 144 -23.27 20.90 8.47
CA ASP A 144 -22.28 21.88 8.92
C ASP A 144 -22.67 23.26 8.38
N SER A 145 -23.17 24.11 9.29
CA SER A 145 -23.65 25.46 8.96
C SER A 145 -22.51 26.44 8.62
N GLN A 146 -21.30 26.22 9.15
CA GLN A 146 -20.15 27.08 8.85
C GLN A 146 -19.63 26.82 7.44
N ALA A 147 -19.61 25.56 7.04
CA ALA A 147 -19.20 25.15 5.70
C ALA A 147 -20.36 25.18 4.67
N ASN A 148 -21.60 25.43 5.11
CA ASN A 148 -22.82 25.30 4.32
C ASN A 148 -22.92 23.96 3.57
N LYS A 149 -22.62 22.86 4.28
CA LYS A 149 -22.64 21.50 3.75
C LYS A 149 -23.72 20.67 4.44
N SER A 150 -24.44 19.86 3.68
CA SER A 150 -25.46 18.96 4.21
C SER A 150 -25.43 17.63 3.46
N LEU A 151 -25.35 16.53 4.20
CA LEU A 151 -25.49 15.18 3.65
C LEU A 151 -26.97 14.85 3.42
N LYS A 152 -27.23 14.04 2.41
CA LYS A 152 -28.56 13.52 2.08
C LYS A 152 -28.52 12.00 2.04
N PHE A 153 -29.63 11.38 2.38
CA PHE A 153 -29.76 9.93 2.43
C PHE A 153 -31.01 9.49 1.68
N ASP A 154 -30.95 8.31 1.08
CA ASP A 154 -32.11 7.68 0.46
C ASP A 154 -33.06 7.07 1.52
N ALA A 155 -34.13 6.42 1.06
CA ALA A 155 -35.11 5.78 1.94
C ALA A 155 -34.52 4.64 2.78
N ASP A 156 -33.46 3.99 2.29
CA ASP A 156 -32.79 2.87 2.93
C ASP A 156 -31.65 3.34 3.86
N GLY A 157 -31.36 4.64 3.87
CA GLY A 157 -30.34 5.26 4.71
C GLY A 157 -28.94 5.27 4.12
N HIS A 158 -28.77 4.98 2.83
CA HIS A 158 -27.49 5.12 2.14
C HIS A 158 -27.23 6.59 1.79
N LEU A 159 -25.95 6.97 1.79
CA LEU A 159 -25.54 8.33 1.45
C LEU A 159 -25.78 8.60 -0.03
N ILE A 160 -26.55 9.64 -0.33
CA ILE A 160 -26.70 10.13 -1.71
C ILE A 160 -25.44 10.91 -2.07
N ARG A 161 -24.78 10.48 -3.15
CA ARG A 161 -23.59 11.16 -3.69
C ARG A 161 -24.00 12.42 -4.44
N GLU A 162 -23.46 13.55 -4.01
CA GLU A 162 -23.66 14.85 -4.65
C GLU A 162 -22.31 15.58 -4.82
N PRO A 163 -22.14 16.42 -5.87
CA PRO A 163 -20.86 17.11 -6.10
C PRO A 163 -20.46 18.07 -4.98
N SER A 164 -21.41 18.50 -4.15
CA SER A 164 -21.18 19.43 -3.04
C SER A 164 -20.55 18.77 -1.80
N THR A 165 -20.72 17.46 -1.63
CA THR A 165 -20.34 16.74 -0.40
C THR A 165 -19.54 15.47 -0.64
N THR A 166 -19.54 14.95 -1.88
CA THR A 166 -18.82 13.75 -2.26
C THR A 166 -17.90 14.02 -3.46
N PHE A 167 -16.76 13.35 -3.47
CA PHE A 167 -15.83 13.39 -4.58
C PHE A 167 -16.48 12.73 -5.81
N MET A 168 -16.65 13.53 -6.87
CA MET A 168 -17.22 13.11 -8.16
C MET A 168 -16.46 13.70 -9.37
N LYS A 169 -15.27 14.25 -9.15
CA LYS A 169 -14.42 14.79 -10.22
C LYS A 169 -13.55 13.68 -10.82
N ASP A 170 -12.67 14.07 -11.74
CA ASP A 170 -11.62 13.27 -12.42
C ASP A 170 -11.09 12.07 -11.61
N PRO A 171 -10.61 10.99 -12.27
CA PRO A 171 -10.17 9.79 -11.59
C PRO A 171 -9.23 10.09 -10.44
N CYS A 172 -9.60 9.59 -9.25
CA CYS A 172 -8.84 9.83 -8.04
C CYS A 172 -7.45 9.19 -8.19
N LEU A 173 -6.40 9.93 -7.81
CA LEU A 173 -5.06 9.37 -7.72
C LEU A 173 -5.00 8.40 -6.53
N VAL A 174 -4.70 7.14 -6.81
CA VAL A 174 -4.74 6.05 -5.83
C VAL A 174 -3.40 5.34 -5.75
N ARG A 175 -2.99 4.96 -4.55
CA ARG A 175 -1.85 4.10 -4.28
C ARG A 175 -2.26 2.91 -3.42
N ILE A 176 -1.94 1.71 -3.88
CA ILE A 176 -2.06 0.49 -3.05
C ILE A 176 -0.71 0.19 -2.41
N HIS A 177 -0.62 0.48 -1.12
CA HIS A 177 0.59 0.30 -0.31
C HIS A 177 0.46 -0.95 0.55
N SER A 178 1.45 -1.85 0.47
CA SER A 178 1.59 -2.94 1.43
C SER A 178 2.52 -2.48 2.53
N GLU A 179 2.07 -2.56 3.78
CA GLU A 179 2.83 -2.22 4.99
C GLU A 179 4.29 -2.70 4.92
N CYS A 180 5.21 -1.79 5.18
CA CYS A 180 6.63 -2.03 5.32
C CYS A 180 7.18 -1.19 6.47
N TYR A 181 7.00 -1.69 7.69
CA TYR A 181 7.40 -1.04 8.94
C TYR A 181 8.86 -0.55 8.89
N THR A 182 9.78 -1.40 8.41
CA THR A 182 11.20 -1.04 8.35
C THR A 182 11.48 0.11 7.39
N GLY A 183 10.79 0.18 6.26
CA GLY A 183 10.99 1.24 5.27
C GLY A 183 10.32 2.55 5.69
N GLU A 184 9.09 2.46 6.20
CA GLU A 184 8.24 3.62 6.52
C GLU A 184 8.59 4.24 7.87
N THR A 185 8.89 3.42 8.89
CA THR A 185 9.07 3.89 10.28
C THR A 185 10.53 3.88 10.72
N ALA A 186 11.33 2.94 10.22
CA ALA A 186 12.71 2.74 10.68
C ALA A 186 13.77 3.23 9.68
N TRP A 187 13.40 4.04 8.69
CA TRP A 187 14.30 4.65 7.69
C TRP A 187 15.25 3.64 7.01
N SER A 188 14.77 2.41 6.77
CA SER A 188 15.58 1.35 6.20
C SER A 188 16.01 1.68 4.77
N ALA A 189 17.31 1.57 4.51
CA ALA A 189 17.90 1.64 3.18
C ALA A 189 17.92 0.28 2.44
N ARG A 190 17.22 -0.75 2.96
CA ARG A 190 17.12 -2.08 2.30
C ARG A 190 16.00 -2.16 1.26
N CYS A 191 15.11 -1.18 1.22
CA CYS A 191 13.98 -1.14 0.29
C CYS A 191 13.56 0.31 0.02
N ASP A 192 12.82 0.51 -1.07
CA ASP A 192 12.28 1.81 -1.49
C ASP A 192 10.87 2.09 -0.92
N CYS A 193 10.35 1.26 -0.01
CA CYS A 193 8.96 1.35 0.44
C CYS A 193 8.64 2.69 1.13
N GLY A 194 9.52 3.18 2.01
CA GLY A 194 9.34 4.47 2.68
C GLY A 194 9.31 5.62 1.69
N GLU A 195 10.28 5.68 0.78
CA GLU A 195 10.34 6.70 -0.27
C GLU A 195 9.07 6.69 -1.16
N GLN A 196 8.59 5.50 -1.53
CA GLN A 196 7.35 5.37 -2.30
C GLN A 196 6.11 5.78 -1.50
N PHE A 197 6.08 5.57 -0.17
CA PHE A 197 4.98 6.02 0.67
C PHE A 197 4.95 7.55 0.75
N ASP A 198 6.10 8.16 1.02
CA ASP A 198 6.25 9.62 1.14
C ASP A 198 5.93 10.32 -0.18
N GLU A 199 6.43 9.80 -1.31
CA GLU A 199 6.17 10.38 -2.62
C GLU A 199 4.68 10.30 -3.00
N ALA A 200 4.00 9.18 -2.70
CA ALA A 200 2.56 9.07 -2.92
C ALA A 200 1.80 10.12 -2.08
N GLY A 201 2.16 10.26 -0.80
CA GLY A 201 1.58 11.28 0.08
C GLY A 201 1.83 12.71 -0.42
N ARG A 202 3.04 13.00 -0.90
CA ARG A 202 3.40 14.31 -1.48
C ARG A 202 2.59 14.63 -2.73
N LEU A 203 2.45 13.67 -3.66
CA LEU A 203 1.68 13.86 -4.89
C LEU A 203 0.20 14.14 -4.59
N MET A 204 -0.42 13.34 -3.73
CA MET A 204 -1.83 13.51 -3.33
C MET A 204 -2.03 14.79 -2.50
N GLY A 205 -1.08 15.11 -1.62
CA GLY A 205 -1.07 16.36 -0.87
C GLY A 205 -1.02 17.58 -1.79
N ASN A 206 -0.20 17.56 -2.84
CA ASN A 206 -0.13 18.66 -3.80
C ASN A 206 -1.38 18.77 -4.68
N ALA A 207 -1.99 17.64 -5.05
CA ALA A 207 -3.25 17.62 -5.79
C ALA A 207 -4.45 18.05 -4.94
N GLY A 208 -4.32 18.02 -3.60
CA GLY A 208 -5.40 18.31 -2.67
C GLY A 208 -6.39 17.15 -2.49
N HIS A 209 -6.24 16.08 -3.27
CA HIS A 209 -7.10 14.91 -3.28
C HIS A 209 -6.31 13.65 -3.63
N GLY A 210 -6.73 12.50 -3.11
CA GLY A 210 -6.11 11.21 -3.38
C GLY A 210 -6.40 10.17 -2.31
N CYS A 211 -6.05 8.91 -2.56
CA CYS A 211 -6.23 7.84 -1.60
C CYS A 211 -5.04 6.86 -1.59
N ILE A 212 -4.46 6.63 -0.42
CA ILE A 212 -3.53 5.52 -0.19
C ILE A 212 -4.30 4.42 0.55
N VAL A 213 -4.56 3.30 -0.11
CA VAL A 213 -5.04 2.09 0.57
C VAL A 213 -3.83 1.39 1.16
N TYR A 214 -3.75 1.38 2.48
CA TYR A 214 -2.67 0.83 3.27
C TYR A 214 -3.06 -0.56 3.81
N LEU A 215 -2.54 -1.58 3.16
CA LEU A 215 -2.78 -2.98 3.50
C LEU A 215 -1.74 -3.47 4.50
N ARG A 216 -2.18 -3.95 5.68
CA ARG A 216 -1.32 -4.51 6.73
C ARG A 216 -0.81 -5.92 6.43
N GLN A 217 -0.13 -6.05 5.30
CA GLN A 217 0.41 -7.29 4.75
C GLN A 217 1.94 -7.25 4.74
N GLU A 218 2.54 -6.97 5.91
CA GLU A 218 3.99 -6.90 6.10
C GLU A 218 4.72 -8.13 5.55
N GLY A 219 5.92 -7.90 5.00
CA GLY A 219 6.80 -8.94 4.49
C GLY A 219 6.25 -9.70 3.27
N ARG A 220 5.33 -9.10 2.49
CA ARG A 220 4.56 -9.81 1.44
C ARG A 220 3.65 -10.90 2.01
N GLY A 221 3.10 -10.65 3.20
CA GLY A 221 2.14 -11.54 3.87
C GLY A 221 2.74 -12.48 4.92
N ILE A 222 4.07 -12.61 5.00
CA ILE A 222 4.73 -13.48 6.01
C ILE A 222 4.85 -12.82 7.40
N GLY A 223 4.69 -11.50 7.48
CA GLY A 223 4.80 -10.72 8.71
C GLY A 223 6.22 -10.24 9.04
N LEU A 224 6.32 -9.33 10.01
CA LEU A 224 7.56 -8.63 10.35
C LEU A 224 8.65 -9.57 10.89
N GLY A 225 8.30 -10.49 11.79
CA GLY A 225 9.28 -11.39 12.42
C GLY A 225 10.01 -12.25 11.40
N GLU A 226 9.27 -12.82 10.44
CA GLU A 226 9.83 -13.63 9.37
C GLU A 226 10.65 -12.80 8.37
N LYS A 227 10.21 -11.58 8.06
CA LYS A 227 11.00 -10.62 7.26
C LYS A 227 12.35 -10.32 7.91
N LEU A 228 12.39 -10.10 9.23
CA LEU A 228 13.65 -9.85 9.94
C LEU A 228 14.57 -11.09 9.94
N LYS A 229 14.02 -12.30 10.03
CA LYS A 229 14.81 -13.53 9.85
C LYS A 229 15.40 -13.63 8.44
N ALA A 230 14.62 -13.29 7.40
CA ALA A 230 15.09 -13.27 6.03
C ALA A 230 16.23 -12.26 5.83
N TYR A 231 16.16 -11.10 6.49
CA TYR A 231 17.25 -10.12 6.53
C TYR A 231 18.52 -10.66 7.18
N ASN A 232 18.41 -11.37 8.30
CA ASN A 232 19.57 -12.01 8.92
C ASN A 232 20.22 -13.05 7.99
N LEU A 233 19.42 -13.85 7.28
CA LEU A 233 19.94 -14.82 6.31
C LEU A 233 20.65 -14.14 5.13
N GLN A 234 20.13 -12.99 4.68
CA GLN A 234 20.78 -12.19 3.63
C GLN A 234 22.11 -11.61 4.10
N ASP A 235 22.18 -11.12 5.34
CA ASP A 235 23.43 -10.62 5.92
C ASP A 235 24.46 -11.75 6.14
N LEU A 236 23.98 -12.99 6.29
CA LEU A 236 24.82 -14.20 6.30
C LEU A 236 25.24 -14.67 4.90
N GLY A 237 24.80 -14.00 3.83
CA GLY A 237 25.21 -14.26 2.45
C GLY A 237 24.21 -15.02 1.59
N ALA A 238 23.02 -15.37 2.10
CA ALA A 238 21.97 -15.96 1.27
C ALA A 238 21.35 -14.90 0.33
N ASP A 239 21.10 -15.25 -0.92
CA ASP A 239 20.30 -14.37 -1.78
C ASP A 239 18.83 -14.32 -1.32
N THR A 240 18.05 -13.38 -1.86
CA THR A 240 16.63 -13.20 -1.48
C THR A 240 15.78 -14.46 -1.74
N VAL A 241 16.10 -15.25 -2.75
CA VAL A 241 15.36 -16.47 -3.10
C VAL A 241 15.73 -17.59 -2.12
N GLN A 242 17.02 -17.76 -1.86
CA GLN A 242 17.54 -18.72 -0.89
C GLN A 242 16.99 -18.46 0.52
N ALA A 243 16.99 -17.20 0.97
CA ALA A 243 16.43 -16.82 2.26
C ALA A 243 14.96 -17.22 2.40
N ASN A 244 14.15 -17.00 1.34
CA ASN A 244 12.74 -17.40 1.33
C ASN A 244 12.58 -18.93 1.30
N LEU A 245 13.40 -19.66 0.54
CA LEU A 245 13.38 -21.12 0.49
C LEU A 245 13.73 -21.75 1.85
N ILE A 246 14.77 -21.24 2.52
CA ILE A 246 15.19 -21.70 3.85
C ILE A 246 14.06 -21.52 4.86
N LEU A 247 13.37 -20.38 4.81
CA LEU A 247 12.26 -20.07 5.71
C LEU A 247 10.91 -20.64 5.24
N ARG A 248 10.88 -21.37 4.10
CA ARG A 248 9.69 -21.96 3.47
C ARG A 248 8.58 -20.94 3.21
N HIS A 249 8.95 -19.74 2.80
CA HIS A 249 8.03 -18.67 2.49
C HIS A 249 7.53 -18.74 1.04
N PRO A 250 6.24 -18.42 0.78
CA PRO A 250 5.77 -18.22 -0.58
C PRO A 250 6.46 -17.00 -1.21
N ALA A 251 6.61 -17.00 -2.54
CA ALA A 251 7.24 -15.88 -3.26
C ALA A 251 6.45 -14.56 -3.13
N ASP A 252 5.12 -14.66 -3.04
CA ASP A 252 4.21 -13.58 -2.71
C ASP A 252 2.90 -14.16 -2.13
N GLY A 253 2.57 -13.83 -0.89
CA GLY A 253 1.34 -14.25 -0.23
C GLY A 253 0.25 -13.17 -0.22
N ARG A 254 0.45 -12.07 -0.96
CA ARG A 254 -0.47 -10.92 -0.92
C ARG A 254 -1.69 -11.14 -1.78
N SER A 255 -2.80 -10.60 -1.31
CA SER A 255 -4.04 -10.47 -2.07
C SER A 255 -4.45 -9.00 -2.10
N PHE A 256 -4.77 -8.52 -3.30
CA PHE A 256 -5.19 -7.14 -3.54
C PHE A 256 -6.72 -6.99 -3.64
N SER A 257 -7.49 -8.08 -3.54
CA SER A 257 -8.96 -8.03 -3.56
C SER A 257 -9.52 -7.17 -2.42
N LEU A 258 -8.82 -7.11 -1.29
CA LEU A 258 -9.17 -6.24 -0.18
C LEU A 258 -9.03 -4.76 -0.53
N ALA A 259 -8.00 -4.41 -1.30
CA ALA A 259 -7.85 -3.05 -1.80
C ALA A 259 -8.98 -2.68 -2.76
N THR A 260 -9.35 -3.59 -3.67
CA THR A 260 -10.51 -3.40 -4.56
C THR A 260 -11.78 -3.15 -3.77
N ALA A 261 -12.07 -3.97 -2.76
CA ALA A 261 -13.26 -3.82 -1.92
C ALA A 261 -13.27 -2.49 -1.14
N ILE A 262 -12.12 -2.07 -0.58
CA ILE A 262 -11.99 -0.77 0.11
C ILE A 262 -12.24 0.40 -0.86
N LEU A 263 -11.71 0.34 -2.09
CA LEU A 263 -11.91 1.39 -3.09
C LEU A 263 -13.39 1.52 -3.50
N LEU A 264 -14.07 0.40 -3.69
CA LEU A 264 -15.51 0.38 -3.98
C LEU A 264 -16.32 1.01 -2.86
N ASP A 265 -16.03 0.63 -1.60
CA ASP A 265 -16.70 1.21 -0.44
C ASP A 265 -16.43 2.72 -0.31
N LEU A 266 -15.25 3.20 -0.70
CA LEU A 266 -14.95 4.65 -0.79
C LEU A 266 -15.62 5.34 -2.00
N GLY A 267 -16.31 4.59 -2.86
CA GLY A 267 -16.92 5.08 -4.08
C GLY A 267 -15.92 5.43 -5.19
N LEU A 268 -14.71 4.86 -5.15
CA LEU A 268 -13.62 5.08 -6.10
C LEU A 268 -13.55 3.93 -7.12
N ALA A 269 -14.50 3.90 -8.06
CA ALA A 269 -14.57 2.87 -9.09
C ALA A 269 -13.66 3.16 -10.30
N GLU A 270 -13.38 4.42 -10.62
CA GLU A 270 -12.45 4.81 -11.69
C GLU A 270 -11.26 5.59 -11.08
N ILE A 271 -10.04 5.09 -11.31
CA ILE A 271 -8.85 5.58 -10.60
C ILE A 271 -7.64 5.75 -11.52
N ASN A 272 -6.72 6.61 -11.11
CA ASN A 272 -5.36 6.67 -11.63
C ASN A 272 -4.43 5.99 -10.62
N LEU A 273 -3.78 4.89 -11.02
CA LEU A 273 -3.05 4.03 -10.09
C LEU A 273 -1.55 4.33 -10.10
N LEU A 274 -1.01 4.70 -8.94
CA LEU A 274 0.42 4.88 -8.69
C LEU A 274 1.13 3.53 -8.48
N THR A 275 1.69 2.96 -9.55
CA THR A 275 2.40 1.68 -9.52
C THR A 275 3.42 1.53 -10.64
N ASN A 276 4.58 0.94 -10.33
CA ASN A 276 5.52 0.43 -11.35
C ASN A 276 5.19 -1.00 -11.77
N ASN A 277 4.52 -1.76 -10.90
CA ASN A 277 4.15 -3.14 -11.17
C ASN A 277 2.87 -3.18 -12.04
N PRO A 278 2.93 -3.68 -13.29
CA PRO A 278 1.75 -3.81 -14.15
C PRO A 278 0.78 -4.89 -13.67
N ASP A 279 1.25 -5.96 -13.03
CA ASP A 279 0.40 -7.03 -12.49
C ASP A 279 -0.50 -6.52 -11.36
N LYS A 280 -0.04 -5.50 -10.61
CA LYS A 280 -0.87 -4.81 -9.62
C LYS A 280 -2.11 -4.16 -10.24
N ILE A 281 -2.05 -3.73 -11.49
CA ILE A 281 -3.20 -3.13 -12.17
C ILE A 281 -4.30 -4.19 -12.28
N LEU A 282 -3.99 -5.34 -12.86
CA LEU A 282 -4.94 -6.45 -13.04
C LEU A 282 -5.50 -6.94 -11.71
N ALA A 283 -4.64 -7.04 -10.69
CA ALA A 283 -5.06 -7.50 -9.37
C ALA A 283 -6.00 -6.51 -8.67
N VAL A 284 -5.80 -5.20 -8.85
CA VAL A 284 -6.65 -4.14 -8.27
C VAL A 284 -7.96 -3.99 -9.03
N GLU A 285 -7.95 -4.14 -10.35
CA GLU A 285 -9.19 -4.13 -11.13
C GLU A 285 -10.14 -5.27 -10.73
N GLY A 286 -9.58 -6.37 -10.24
CA GLY A 286 -10.33 -7.55 -9.87
C GLY A 286 -10.78 -8.36 -11.08
N LYS A 287 -11.43 -9.50 -10.81
CA LYS A 287 -11.85 -10.46 -11.86
C LYS A 287 -12.91 -9.83 -12.77
N ASN A 288 -13.83 -9.06 -12.21
CA ASN A 288 -14.96 -8.45 -12.93
C ASN A 288 -14.73 -6.99 -13.33
N ARG A 289 -13.51 -6.46 -13.17
CA ARG A 289 -13.20 -5.03 -13.39
C ARG A 289 -14.05 -4.12 -12.51
N ASP A 290 -14.27 -4.52 -11.27
CA ASP A 290 -15.07 -3.78 -10.30
C ASP A 290 -14.47 -2.38 -10.07
N VAL A 291 -13.14 -2.29 -10.07
CA VAL A 291 -12.39 -1.03 -10.19
C VAL A 291 -11.77 -0.97 -11.58
N LYS A 292 -11.80 0.20 -12.20
CA LYS A 292 -11.21 0.47 -13.51
C LYS A 292 -10.02 1.41 -13.33
N VAL A 293 -8.84 0.92 -13.69
CA VAL A 293 -7.66 1.78 -13.76
C VAL A 293 -7.71 2.51 -15.10
N LEU A 294 -7.80 3.83 -15.09
CA LEU A 294 -7.78 4.63 -16.32
C LEU A 294 -6.35 4.92 -16.77
N GLU A 295 -5.46 5.12 -15.81
CA GLU A 295 -4.08 5.51 -16.05
C GLU A 295 -3.14 4.89 -15.02
N ARG A 296 -2.02 4.34 -15.48
CA ARG A 296 -0.88 3.95 -14.65
C ARG A 296 0.05 5.15 -14.52
N VAL A 297 0.20 5.65 -13.29
CA VAL A 297 1.15 6.70 -12.97
C VAL A 297 2.42 6.06 -12.38
N PRO A 298 3.58 6.18 -13.03
CA PRO A 298 4.82 5.56 -12.57
C PRO A 298 5.35 6.22 -11.30
N MET A 299 6.03 5.44 -10.46
CA MET A 299 6.69 5.84 -9.23
C MET A 299 8.21 5.62 -9.34
N VAL A 300 8.86 6.47 -10.13
CA VAL A 300 10.31 6.37 -10.34
C VAL A 300 11.05 6.76 -9.04
N PRO A 301 12.02 5.96 -8.56
CA PRO A 301 12.83 6.31 -7.40
C PRO A 301 13.41 7.72 -7.48
N LEU A 302 13.38 8.47 -6.37
CA LEU A 302 13.85 9.85 -6.33
C LEU A 302 15.34 9.94 -6.65
N ALA A 303 16.12 8.91 -6.28
CA ALA A 303 17.55 8.82 -6.54
C ALA A 303 17.90 8.82 -8.03
N TRP A 304 16.96 8.43 -8.90
CA TRP A 304 17.15 8.44 -10.35
C TRP A 304 16.72 9.76 -10.99
N ARG A 305 15.89 10.56 -10.29
CA ARG A 305 15.38 11.85 -10.78
C ARG A 305 16.15 13.04 -10.22
N THR A 306 16.69 12.91 -9.01
CA THR A 306 17.30 14.02 -8.24
C THR A 306 18.42 13.51 -7.35
N ASP A 307 19.24 14.44 -6.83
CA ASP A 307 20.29 14.12 -5.86
C ASP A 307 19.79 13.78 -4.45
N ASN A 308 18.49 13.96 -4.17
CA ASN A 308 17.90 13.87 -2.83
C ASN A 308 17.37 12.46 -2.47
N GLY A 309 17.54 11.46 -3.34
CA GLY A 309 17.07 10.10 -3.07
C GLY A 309 18.05 9.26 -2.23
N ILE A 310 17.55 8.14 -1.69
CA ILE A 310 18.38 7.21 -0.91
C ILE A 310 19.38 6.51 -1.85
N LYS A 311 20.67 6.71 -1.61
CA LYS A 311 21.77 6.04 -2.32
C LYS A 311 22.50 5.11 -1.36
N SER A 312 22.33 3.81 -1.52
CA SER A 312 23.02 2.77 -0.75
C SER A 312 23.27 1.54 -1.61
N LYS A 313 24.27 0.71 -1.24
CA LYS A 313 24.53 -0.53 -1.98
C LYS A 313 23.36 -1.51 -1.85
N GLU A 314 22.72 -1.49 -0.69
CA GLU A 314 21.58 -2.33 -0.35
C GLU A 314 20.35 -1.99 -1.19
N ILE A 315 20.03 -0.70 -1.37
CA ILE A 315 18.87 -0.28 -2.18
C ILE A 315 19.13 -0.51 -3.66
N GLU A 316 20.36 -0.26 -4.14
CA GLU A 316 20.74 -0.53 -5.53
C GLU A 316 20.63 -2.02 -5.88
N GLY A 317 21.14 -2.90 -5.01
CA GLY A 317 21.02 -4.35 -5.18
C GLY A 317 19.57 -4.85 -5.10
N TYR A 318 18.75 -4.23 -4.26
CA TYR A 318 17.31 -4.52 -4.19
C TYR A 318 16.59 -4.09 -5.48
N LEU A 319 16.84 -2.87 -5.96
CA LEU A 319 16.22 -2.33 -7.17
C LEU A 319 16.66 -3.10 -8.42
N SER A 320 17.94 -3.46 -8.55
CA SER A 320 18.40 -4.28 -9.68
C SER A 320 17.71 -5.64 -9.71
N THR A 321 17.61 -6.31 -8.56
CA THR A 321 16.91 -7.60 -8.44
C THR A 321 15.43 -7.47 -8.82
N LYS A 322 14.78 -6.38 -8.42
CA LYS A 322 13.38 -6.08 -8.70
C LYS A 322 13.14 -5.86 -10.20
N ILE A 323 14.05 -5.17 -10.89
CA ILE A 323 13.99 -4.95 -12.34
C ILE A 323 14.27 -6.26 -13.09
N GLU A 324 15.41 -6.90 -12.82
CA GLU A 324 15.90 -8.05 -13.59
C GLU A 324 15.05 -9.31 -13.39
N ARG A 325 14.60 -9.56 -12.15
CA ARG A 325 13.88 -10.81 -11.82
C ARG A 325 12.36 -10.64 -11.73
N MET A 326 11.85 -9.42 -11.49
CA MET A 326 10.40 -9.20 -11.31
C MET A 326 9.77 -8.29 -12.38
N GLY A 327 10.56 -7.67 -13.27
CA GLY A 327 10.04 -6.85 -14.37
C GLY A 327 9.27 -5.61 -13.89
N HIS A 328 9.72 -4.99 -12.80
CA HIS A 328 9.13 -3.80 -12.18
C HIS A 328 10.06 -2.60 -12.23
#